data_AF-A0A1X1L906-F1
#
_entry.id   AF-A0A1X1L906-F1
#
_cell.length_a   1.000
_cell.length_b   1.000
_cell.length_c   1.000
_cell.angle_alpha   90.00
_cell.angle_beta   90.00
_cell.angle_gamma   90.00
#
_symmetry.space_group_name_H-M   'P 1'
#
loop_
_entity.id
_entity.type
_entity.pdbx_description
1 polymer ?
#
loop_
_entity_poly.entity_id
_entity_poly.type
_entity_poly.pdbx_seq_one_letter_code
_entity_poly.pdbx_strand_id
1 'polypeptide(L)'
;MNERYQNLKAKEYQALLSPEGRQIFAQHKIDVEPVCGQIKACLGYKRCNLRGKRQVRIDMGLVLMANNLLKYNKRTTQIWELFKFISKTIQWIR
;
A
#
# COMPACT_ATOMS: atom_id res chain seq x y z
N MET A 1 -19.45 -8.99 -33.49
CA MET A 1 -18.44 -8.39 -32.59
C MET A 1 -18.93 -6.99 -32.23
N ASN A 2 -18.89 -6.58 -30.95
CA ASN A 2 -19.37 -5.23 -30.57
C ASN A 2 -18.29 -4.17 -30.87
N GLU A 3 -18.44 -3.43 -31.97
CA GLU A 3 -17.47 -2.41 -32.44
C GLU A 3 -17.21 -1.30 -31.41
N ARG A 4 -18.26 -0.80 -30.77
CA ARG A 4 -18.13 0.26 -29.75
C ARG A 4 -17.26 -0.19 -28.59
N TYR A 5 -17.40 -1.44 -28.17
CA TYR A 5 -16.57 -2.02 -27.11
C TYR A 5 -15.09 -2.11 -27.53
N GLN A 6 -14.81 -2.54 -28.77
CA GLN A 6 -13.42 -2.62 -29.26
C GLN A 6 -12.77 -1.24 -29.34
N ASN A 7 -13.51 -0.22 -29.77
CA ASN A 7 -13.02 1.15 -29.84
C ASN A 7 -12.68 1.72 -28.46
N LEU A 8 -13.53 1.46 -27.45
CA LEU A 8 -13.24 1.86 -26.06
C LEU A 8 -12.01 1.14 -25.51
N LYS A 9 -11.88 -0.16 -25.78
CA LYS A 9 -10.73 -0.95 -25.34
C LYS A 9 -9.42 -0.45 -25.96
N ALA A 10 -9.42 -0.11 -27.24
CA ALA A 10 -8.26 0.46 -27.92
C ALA A 10 -7.87 1.83 -27.35
N LYS A 11 -8.87 2.68 -27.05
CA LYS A 11 -8.64 4.01 -26.45
C LYS A 11 -7.98 3.91 -25.08
N GLU A 12 -8.52 3.07 -24.20
CA GLU A 12 -7.96 2.84 -22.86
C GLU A 12 -6.56 2.20 -22.93
N TYR A 13 -6.35 1.27 -23.86
CA TYR A 13 -5.05 0.64 -24.07
C TYR A 13 -3.98 1.66 -24.48
N GLN A 14 -4.29 2.57 -25.40
CA GLN A 14 -3.38 3.65 -25.78
C GLN A 14 -3.11 4.62 -24.62
N ALA A 15 -4.14 4.98 -23.85
CA ALA A 15 -3.97 5.83 -22.67
C ALA A 15 -3.04 5.20 -21.62
N LEU A 16 -3.20 3.90 -21.33
CA LEU A 16 -2.35 3.16 -20.39
C LEU A 16 -0.90 2.99 -20.86
N LEU A 17 -0.69 2.83 -22.17
CA LEU A 17 0.66 2.66 -22.74
C LEU A 17 1.40 3.98 -22.97
N SER A 18 0.70 5.11 -22.95
CA SER A 18 1.35 6.42 -22.99
C SER A 18 2.40 6.55 -21.86
N PRO A 19 3.47 7.33 -22.06
CA PRO A 19 4.47 7.57 -21.01
C PRO A 19 3.84 8.11 -19.73
N GLU A 20 2.88 9.03 -19.86
CA GLU A 20 2.11 9.63 -18.77
C GLU A 20 1.25 8.59 -18.05
N GLY A 21 0.50 7.78 -18.80
CA GLY A 21 -0.32 6.70 -18.24
C GLY A 21 0.49 5.64 -17.50
N ARG A 22 1.67 5.29 -18.03
CA ARG A 22 2.61 4.38 -17.35
C ARG A 22 3.14 4.97 -16.05
N GLN A 23 3.47 6.26 -16.02
CA GLN A 23 3.94 6.94 -14.82
C GLN A 23 2.86 6.96 -13.74
N ILE A 24 1.63 7.35 -14.10
CA ILE A 24 0.49 7.35 -13.19
C ILE A 24 0.22 5.94 -12.65
N PHE A 25 0.22 4.93 -13.53
CA PHE A 25 0.01 3.54 -13.14
C PHE A 25 1.10 3.01 -12.20
N ALA A 26 2.36 3.36 -12.43
CA ALA A 26 3.46 3.02 -11.54
C ALA A 26 3.29 3.65 -10.15
N GLN A 27 2.85 4.91 -10.08
CA GLN A 27 2.57 5.59 -8.81
C GLN A 27 1.44 4.89 -8.02
N HIS A 28 0.36 4.48 -8.69
CA HIS A 28 -0.76 3.77 -8.05
C HIS A 28 -0.35 2.45 -7.40
N LYS A 29 0.60 1.72 -7.99
CA LYS A 29 1.16 0.47 -7.43
C LYS A 29 1.94 0.70 -6.14
N ILE A 30 2.48 1.89 -5.93
CA ILE A 30 3.28 2.22 -4.75
C ILE A 30 2.35 2.72 -3.63
N ASP A 31 1.36 3.53 -3.96
CA ASP A 31 0.67 4.33 -2.93
C ASP A 31 -0.61 3.68 -2.40
N VAL A 32 -1.53 3.29 -3.28
CA VAL A 32 -2.91 2.99 -2.87
C VAL A 32 -3.16 1.49 -2.78
N GLU A 33 -2.71 0.74 -3.79
CA GLU A 33 -2.94 -0.70 -3.86
C GLU A 33 -2.28 -1.46 -2.69
N PRO A 34 -1.02 -1.17 -2.31
CA PRO A 34 -0.37 -1.88 -1.21
C PRO A 34 -1.03 -1.61 0.13
N VAL A 35 -1.51 -0.39 0.36
CA VAL A 35 -2.20 -0.01 1.62
C VAL A 35 -3.54 -0.73 1.71
N CYS A 36 -4.33 -0.74 0.64
CA CYS A 36 -5.59 -1.48 0.59
C CYS A 36 -5.40 -2.99 0.79
N GLY A 37 -4.36 -3.57 0.19
CA GLY A 37 -3.99 -4.98 0.37
C GLY A 37 -3.58 -5.29 1.82
N GLN A 38 -2.73 -4.46 2.42
CA GLN A 38 -2.28 -4.59 3.81
C GLN A 38 -3.43 -4.47 4.81
N ILE A 39 -4.33 -3.51 4.61
CA ILE A 39 -5.51 -3.34 5.46
C ILE A 39 -6.38 -4.60 5.42
N LYS A 40 -6.61 -5.17 4.23
CA LYS A 40 -7.42 -6.39 4.09
C LYS A 40 -6.72 -7.64 4.63
N ALA A 41 -5.44 -7.82 4.34
CA ALA A 41 -4.70 -9.03 4.65
C ALA A 41 -4.11 -9.04 6.06
N CYS A 42 -3.53 -7.92 6.50
CA CYS A 42 -2.87 -7.80 7.81
C CYS A 42 -3.83 -7.35 8.91
N LEU A 43 -4.72 -6.40 8.64
CA LEU A 43 -5.70 -5.91 9.63
C LEU A 43 -7.04 -6.65 9.57
N GLY A 44 -7.26 -7.50 8.56
CA GLY A 44 -8.53 -8.22 8.38
C GLY A 44 -9.73 -7.31 8.07
N TYR A 45 -9.50 -6.03 7.81
CA TYR A 45 -10.56 -5.03 7.64
C TYR A 45 -11.16 -5.14 6.23
N LYS A 46 -12.28 -5.85 6.13
CA LYS A 46 -12.98 -6.13 4.86
C LYS A 46 -14.23 -5.28 4.65
N ARG A 47 -14.82 -4.76 5.74
CA ARG A 47 -16.09 -4.01 5.76
C ARG A 47 -16.01 -2.95 6.85
N CYS A 48 -16.66 -1.81 6.64
CA CYS A 48 -16.78 -0.79 7.69
C CYS A 48 -17.70 -1.29 8.79
N ASN A 49 -17.29 -1.08 10.04
CA ASN A 49 -18.05 -1.53 11.21
C ASN A 49 -19.20 -0.57 11.53
N LEU A 50 -19.05 0.70 11.16
CA LEU A 50 -20.01 1.75 11.44
C LEU A 50 -20.77 2.16 10.18
N ARG A 51 -21.99 2.68 10.38
CA ARG A 51 -22.84 3.25 9.34
C ARG A 51 -22.95 4.77 9.51
N GLY A 52 -23.03 5.49 8.40
CA GLY A 52 -23.06 6.96 8.37
C GLY A 52 -21.72 7.58 7.97
N LYS A 53 -21.78 8.66 7.16
CA LYS A 53 -20.60 9.25 6.52
C LYS A 53 -19.51 9.67 7.53
N ARG A 54 -19.91 10.29 8.65
CA ARG A 54 -18.97 10.75 9.68
C ARG A 54 -18.27 9.58 10.37
N GLN A 55 -19.03 8.55 10.73
CA GLN A 55 -18.54 7.40 11.46
C GLN A 55 -17.62 6.53 10.60
N VAL A 56 -17.98 6.30 9.34
CA VAL A 56 -17.13 5.59 8.38
C VAL A 56 -15.81 6.33 8.18
N ARG A 57 -15.82 7.67 8.15
CA ARG A 57 -14.59 8.47 8.04
C ARG A 57 -13.66 8.27 9.25
N ILE A 58 -14.22 8.19 10.46
CA ILE A 58 -13.46 7.94 11.69
C ILE A 58 -12.90 6.51 11.68
N ASP A 59 -13.74 5.52 11.38
CA ASP A 59 -13.36 4.10 11.30
C ASP A 59 -12.18 3.90 10.32
N MET A 60 -12.29 4.48 9.12
CA MET A 60 -11.21 4.43 8.13
C MET A 60 -9.93 5.14 8.62
N GLY A 61 -10.07 6.27 9.30
CA GLY A 61 -8.93 6.97 9.91
C GLY A 61 -8.18 6.11 10.93
N LEU A 62 -8.91 5.38 11.79
CA LEU A 62 -8.32 4.46 12.76
C LEU A 62 -7.56 3.31 12.08
N VAL A 63 -8.17 2.71 11.05
CA VAL A 63 -7.55 1.64 10.27
C VAL A 63 -6.25 2.10 9.61
N LEU A 64 -6.25 3.31 9.04
CA LEU A 64 -5.05 3.89 8.43
C LEU A 64 -3.96 4.16 9.48
N MET A 65 -4.31 4.67 10.66
CA MET A 65 -3.35 4.87 11.75
C MET A 65 -2.76 3.54 12.24
N ALA A 66 -3.58 2.50 12.40
CA ALA A 66 -3.12 1.16 12.75
C ALA A 66 -2.13 0.62 11.70
N ASN A 67 -2.43 0.79 10.41
CA ASN A 67 -1.53 0.38 9.33
C ASN A 67 -0.18 1.14 9.38
N ASN A 68 -0.22 2.44 9.68
CA ASN A 68 0.99 3.26 9.81
C ASN A 68 1.87 2.80 10.99
N LEU A 69 1.27 2.45 12.13
CA LEU A 69 1.99 1.90 13.29
C LEU A 69 2.65 0.55 12.96
N LEU A 70 1.97 -0.33 12.22
CA LEU A 70 2.57 -1.58 11.76
C LEU A 70 3.79 -1.35 10.86
N LYS A 71 3.72 -0.37 9.96
CA LYS A 71 4.86 0.02 9.11
C LYS A 71 6.02 0.58 9.93
N TYR A 72 5.71 1.42 10.91
CA TYR A 72 6.72 2.01 11.80
C TYR A 72 7.46 0.92 12.60
N ASN A 73 6.71 0.02 13.25
CA ASN A 73 7.30 -1.07 14.03
C ASN A 73 8.21 -1.96 13.18
N LYS A 74 7.79 -2.33 11.96
CA LYS A 74 8.63 -3.12 11.04
C LYS A 74 9.97 -2.43 10.72
N ARG A 75 9.94 -1.12 10.45
CA ARG A 75 11.16 -0.34 10.20
C ARG A 75 12.05 -0.29 11.44
N THR A 76 11.47 -0.06 12.61
CA THR A 76 12.19 -0.04 13.88
C THR A 76 12.86 -1.39 14.14
N THR A 77 12.16 -2.51 13.97
CA THR A 77 12.74 -3.86 14.12
C THR A 77 13.93 -4.08 13.19
N GLN A 78 13.84 -3.69 11.91
CA GLN A 78 14.96 -3.81 10.97
C GLN A 78 16.20 -3.04 11.42
N ILE A 79 16.01 -1.82 11.94
CA ILE A 79 17.10 -1.00 12.48
C ILE A 79 17.73 -1.68 13.70
N TRP A 80 16.91 -2.21 14.62
CA TRP A 80 17.40 -2.94 15.79
C TRP A 80 18.19 -4.20 15.42
N GLU A 81 17.75 -4.96 14.42
CA GLU A 81 18.48 -6.13 13.94
C GLU A 81 19.83 -5.74 13.32
N LEU A 82 19.89 -4.63 12.59
CA LEU A 82 21.15 -4.08 12.08
C LEU A 82 22.09 -3.66 13.22
N PHE A 83 21.57 -2.98 14.26
CA PHE A 83 22.37 -2.62 15.43
C PHE A 83 22.91 -3.84 16.17
N LYS A 84 22.09 -4.88 16.37
CA LYS A 84 22.53 -6.15 16.97
C LYS A 84 23.65 -6.79 16.16
N PHE A 85 23.51 -6.81 14.82
CA PHE A 85 24.54 -7.33 13.93
C PHE A 85 25.85 -6.57 14.07
N ILE A 86 25.81 -5.24 13.97
CA ILE A 86 27.00 -4.38 14.11
C ILE A 86 27.67 -4.59 15.47
N SER A 87 26.90 -4.63 16.56
CA SER A 87 27.43 -4.88 17.90
C SER A 87 28.15 -6.22 18.00
N LYS A 88 27.58 -7.28 17.41
CA LYS A 88 28.17 -8.62 17.40
C LYS A 88 29.45 -8.67 16.56
N THR A 89 29.50 -7.96 15.44
CA THR A 89 30.69 -7.85 14.60
C THR A 89 31.82 -7.09 15.30
N ILE A 90 31.53 -5.98 15.97
CA ILE A 90 32.52 -5.22 16.75
C ILE A 90 33.11 -6.09 17.88
N GLN A 91 32.26 -6.87 18.56
CA GLN A 91 32.71 -7.80 19.59
C GLN A 91 33.61 -8.92 19.05
N TRP A 92 33.41 -9.37 17.80
CA TRP A 92 34.24 -10.41 17.19
C TRP A 92 35.62 -9.91 16.72
N ILE A 93 35.70 -8.62 16.36
CA ILE A 93 36.97 -7.98 15.94
C ILE A 93 37.87 -7.64 17.14
N ARG A 94 37.28 -7.52 18.34
CA ARG A 94 37.98 -7.24 19.60
C ARG A 94 38.38 -8.52 20.32
#